data_AF-A0A1E1GK84-F1
#
_entry.id   AF-A0A1E1GK84-F1
#
_cell.length_a   1.000
_cell.length_b   1.000
_cell.length_c   1.000
_cell.angle_alpha   90.00
_cell.angle_beta   90.00
_cell.angle_gamma   90.00
#
_symmetry.space_group_name_H-M   'P 1'
#
loop_
_entity.id
_entity.type
_entity.pdbx_description
1 polymer ?
#
loop_
_entity_poly.entity_id
_entity_poly.type
_entity_poly.pdbx_seq_one_letter_code
_entity_poly.pdbx_strand_id
1 'polypeptide(L)'
;VRSQMWPEEILSVLEHYGLLNSLPTSVREVLDRPNPRWKENKDECDTSGHVLNVVIGSNSVALKSAGLRARELGFRPVVLSPAVCGDVRFVSRLYGLLAHFACSRKEPPPEIVAELLKLGPEVGVESWDLCRTMQVLGEARTEGWGATCLLAGGEPTVELRGKGRGGRNQELAMRVGLELRDLELPPSGPVFLSGGTDGQDGPTDAAGAITDGGLYDEAQAQGLDINNSLINNDSYTFFLVSLL
;
A
#
# COMPACT_ATOMS: atom_id res chain seq x y z
N VAL A 1 -3.22 -16.49 20.61
CA VAL A 1 -3.32 -15.02 20.75
C VAL A 1 -3.49 -14.70 22.23
N ARG A 2 -2.48 -14.10 22.87
CA ARG A 2 -2.62 -13.54 24.23
C ARG A 2 -2.98 -12.06 24.05
N SER A 3 -4.03 -11.60 24.73
CA SER A 3 -4.37 -10.18 24.77
C SER A 3 -3.66 -9.55 25.95
N GLN A 4 -2.90 -8.49 25.71
CA GLN A 4 -2.34 -7.64 26.77
C GLN A 4 -3.36 -6.61 27.27
N MET A 5 -4.60 -6.64 26.74
CA MET A 5 -5.61 -5.64 27.02
C MET A 5 -6.31 -5.94 28.35
N TRP A 6 -6.35 -4.94 29.22
CA TRP A 6 -6.92 -5.03 30.55
C TRP A 6 -8.39 -4.58 30.57
N PRO A 7 -9.21 -5.06 31.51
CA PRO A 7 -10.60 -4.64 31.65
C PRO A 7 -10.74 -3.14 31.83
N GLU A 8 -9.80 -2.49 32.51
CA GLU A 8 -9.79 -1.05 32.69
C GLU A 8 -9.61 -0.31 31.35
N GLU A 9 -8.80 -0.87 30.44
CA GLU A 9 -8.64 -0.34 29.08
C GLU A 9 -9.92 -0.55 28.26
N ILE A 10 -10.57 -1.71 28.40
CA ILE A 10 -11.87 -1.99 27.77
C ILE A 10 -12.93 -1.00 28.27
N LEU A 11 -13.02 -0.79 29.58
CA LEU A 11 -13.96 0.15 30.19
C LEU A 11 -13.68 1.59 29.76
N SER A 12 -12.41 1.99 29.67
CA SER A 12 -12.02 3.32 29.17
C SER A 12 -12.45 3.55 27.72
N VAL A 13 -12.30 2.55 26.84
CA VAL A 13 -12.81 2.62 25.47
C VAL A 13 -14.33 2.76 25.46
N LEU A 14 -15.04 1.95 26.26
CA LEU A 14 -16.50 2.00 26.33
C LEU A 14 -17.02 3.32 26.89
N GLU A 15 -16.30 3.92 27.84
CA GLU A 15 -16.59 5.25 28.36
C GLU A 15 -16.37 6.33 27.31
N HIS A 16 -15.24 6.28 26.60
CA HIS A 16 -14.92 7.23 25.52
C HIS A 16 -16.01 7.31 24.46
N TYR A 17 -16.62 6.17 24.12
CA TYR A 17 -17.73 6.08 23.15
C TYR A 17 -19.13 6.22 23.79
N GLY A 18 -19.24 6.46 25.10
CA GLY A 18 -20.53 6.63 25.79
C GLY A 18 -21.39 5.36 25.84
N LEU A 19 -20.78 4.18 25.72
CA LEU A 19 -21.46 2.89 25.60
C LEU A 19 -21.68 2.17 26.93
N LEU A 20 -21.11 2.66 28.04
CA LEU A 20 -21.22 1.99 29.36
C LEU A 20 -22.67 1.70 29.78
N ASN A 21 -23.60 2.59 29.43
CA ASN A 21 -25.02 2.48 29.77
C ASN A 21 -25.82 1.60 28.80
N SER A 22 -25.30 1.32 27.60
CA SER A 22 -25.92 0.44 26.61
C SER A 22 -25.45 -1.00 26.71
N LEU A 23 -24.51 -1.30 27.62
CA LEU A 23 -24.01 -2.66 27.85
C LEU A 23 -25.11 -3.57 28.42
N PRO A 24 -25.32 -4.75 27.82
CA PRO A 24 -26.12 -5.80 28.43
C PRO A 24 -25.55 -6.22 29.80
N THR A 25 -26.43 -6.57 30.73
CA THR A 25 -26.04 -6.97 32.10
C THR A 25 -25.03 -8.11 32.11
N SER A 26 -25.17 -9.09 31.21
CA SER A 26 -24.25 -10.22 31.08
C SER A 26 -22.82 -9.81 30.72
N VAL A 27 -22.64 -8.72 29.96
CA VAL A 27 -21.32 -8.20 29.59
C VAL A 27 -20.70 -7.45 30.76
N ARG A 28 -21.50 -6.62 31.45
CA ARG A 28 -21.06 -5.90 32.65
C ARG A 28 -20.60 -6.87 33.74
N GLU A 29 -21.36 -7.94 33.97
CA GLU A 29 -21.00 -8.99 34.93
C GLU A 29 -19.68 -9.70 34.60
N VAL A 30 -19.29 -9.82 33.33
CA VAL A 30 -18.01 -10.43 32.94
C VAL A 30 -16.85 -9.46 33.11
N LEU A 31 -17.05 -8.17 32.82
CA LEU A 31 -16.03 -7.12 32.98
C LEU A 31 -15.77 -6.82 34.46
N ASP A 32 -16.81 -6.86 35.31
CA ASP A 32 -16.71 -6.60 36.75
C ASP A 32 -16.13 -7.79 37.53
N ARG A 33 -16.03 -9.00 36.93
CA ARG A 33 -15.49 -10.18 37.60
C ARG A 33 -13.99 -10.02 37.83
N PRO A 34 -13.49 -10.06 39.07
CA PRO A 34 -12.06 -10.07 39.33
C PRO A 34 -11.45 -11.39 38.85
N ASN A 35 -10.64 -11.34 37.79
CA ASN A 35 -9.97 -12.53 37.24
C ASN A 35 -8.47 -12.53 37.62
N PRO A 36 -7.98 -13.54 38.37
CA PRO A 36 -6.56 -13.63 38.73
C PRO A 36 -5.63 -13.78 37.51
N ARG A 37 -6.12 -14.31 36.38
CA ARG A 37 -5.35 -14.38 35.11
C ARG A 37 -5.00 -13.01 34.53
N TRP A 38 -5.70 -11.95 34.94
CA TRP A 38 -5.33 -10.61 34.52
C TRP A 38 -4.04 -10.23 35.25
N LYS A 39 -3.96 -10.36 36.57
CA LYS A 39 -2.78 -9.95 37.36
C LYS A 39 -1.48 -10.73 37.10
N GLU A 40 -1.55 -11.97 36.63
CA GLU A 40 -0.36 -12.83 36.44
C GLU A 40 0.46 -12.53 35.17
N ASN A 41 -0.04 -11.74 34.22
CA ASN A 41 0.68 -11.40 32.98
C ASN A 41 1.67 -10.22 33.12
N LYS A 42 2.19 -9.95 34.34
CA LYS A 42 3.13 -8.83 34.54
C LYS A 42 4.60 -9.19 34.40
N ASP A 43 5.03 -10.45 34.58
CA ASP A 43 6.47 -10.76 34.53
C ASP A 43 6.87 -12.18 34.08
N GLU A 44 5.93 -13.08 33.73
CA GLU A 44 6.30 -14.42 33.24
C GLU A 44 6.10 -14.52 31.71
N CYS A 45 7.22 -14.42 30.99
CA CYS A 45 7.36 -14.96 29.64
C CYS A 45 7.29 -16.50 29.70
N ASP A 46 6.14 -17.04 30.14
CA ASP A 46 5.85 -18.47 30.03
C ASP A 46 5.59 -18.77 28.56
N THR A 47 6.64 -19.17 27.86
CA THR A 47 6.56 -19.88 26.58
C THR A 47 5.87 -21.19 26.85
N SER A 48 4.53 -21.20 26.93
CA SER A 48 3.75 -22.43 27.06
C SER A 48 4.15 -23.35 25.91
N GLY A 49 5.04 -24.33 26.18
CA GLY A 49 5.82 -25.07 25.17
C GLY A 49 5.00 -25.98 24.27
N HIS A 50 3.68 -25.86 24.32
CA HIS A 50 2.70 -26.67 23.61
C HIS A 50 2.13 -25.96 22.37
N VAL A 51 2.43 -24.66 22.17
CA VAL A 51 1.92 -23.89 21.02
C VAL A 51 3.05 -23.13 20.33
N LEU A 52 3.32 -23.51 19.08
CA LEU A 52 4.20 -22.79 18.17
C LEU A 52 3.34 -22.08 17.11
N ASN A 53 3.38 -20.74 17.08
CA ASN A 53 2.74 -19.96 16.02
C ASN A 53 3.78 -19.61 14.96
N VAL A 54 3.54 -20.01 13.71
CA VAL A 54 4.43 -19.71 12.57
C VAL A 54 3.63 -18.94 11.52
N VAL A 55 4.16 -17.79 11.09
CA VAL A 55 3.59 -17.04 9.97
C VAL A 55 4.08 -17.66 8.67
N ILE A 56 3.19 -18.36 7.97
CA ILE A 56 3.49 -19.02 6.69
C ILE A 56 3.13 -18.17 5.45
N GLY A 57 2.41 -17.07 5.65
CA GLY A 57 2.01 -16.14 4.60
C GLY A 57 1.89 -14.71 5.12
N SER A 58 2.46 -13.76 4.38
CA SER A 58 2.40 -12.32 4.65
C SER A 58 2.83 -11.54 3.41
N ASN A 59 2.60 -10.23 3.39
CA ASN A 59 3.12 -9.34 2.36
C ASN A 59 4.65 -9.50 2.19
N SER A 60 5.40 -9.65 3.29
CA SER A 60 6.85 -9.87 3.24
C SER A 60 7.22 -11.17 2.51
N VAL A 61 6.47 -12.26 2.73
CA VAL A 61 6.70 -13.54 2.03
C VAL A 61 6.35 -13.42 0.54
N ALA A 62 5.25 -12.74 0.22
CA ALA A 62 4.84 -12.48 -1.16
C ALA A 62 5.89 -11.63 -1.91
N LEU A 63 6.35 -10.53 -1.31
CA LEU A 63 7.37 -9.64 -1.91
C LEU A 63 8.71 -10.34 -2.10
N LYS A 64 9.12 -11.19 -1.15
CA LYS A 64 10.33 -12.01 -1.32
C LYS A 64 10.23 -12.91 -2.53
N SER A 65 9.08 -13.56 -2.71
CA SER A 65 8.82 -14.47 -3.83
C SER A 65 8.75 -13.72 -5.16
N ALA A 66 8.06 -12.57 -5.20
CA ALA A 66 8.02 -11.67 -6.35
C ALA A 66 9.43 -11.17 -6.72
N GLY A 67 10.26 -10.83 -5.74
CA GLY A 67 11.64 -10.41 -5.96
C GLY A 67 12.53 -11.50 -6.57
N LEU A 68 12.37 -12.76 -6.13
CA LEU A 68 13.06 -13.89 -6.75
C LEU A 68 12.65 -14.04 -8.21
N ARG A 69 11.34 -13.98 -8.49
CA ARG A 69 10.83 -14.10 -9.86
C ARG A 69 11.28 -12.96 -10.76
N ALA A 70 11.27 -11.71 -10.26
CA ALA A 70 11.78 -10.55 -10.99
C ALA A 70 13.25 -10.73 -11.38
N ARG A 71 14.07 -11.29 -10.47
CA ARG A 71 15.48 -11.60 -10.74
C ARG A 71 15.65 -12.68 -11.81
N GLU A 72 14.83 -13.74 -11.79
CA GLU A 72 14.82 -14.77 -12.85
C GLU A 72 14.49 -14.20 -14.23
N LEU A 73 13.64 -13.18 -14.26
CA LEU A 73 13.24 -12.46 -15.48
C LEU A 73 14.26 -11.38 -15.91
N GLY A 74 15.38 -11.23 -15.18
CA GLY A 74 16.45 -10.29 -15.51
C GLY A 74 16.29 -8.88 -14.92
N PHE A 75 15.28 -8.65 -14.09
CA PHE A 75 15.12 -7.38 -13.38
C PHE A 75 15.97 -7.33 -12.11
N ARG A 76 16.36 -6.12 -11.69
CA ARG A 76 16.90 -5.88 -10.34
C ARG A 76 15.73 -5.65 -9.37
N PRO A 77 15.38 -6.60 -8.48
CA PRO A 77 14.30 -6.40 -7.53
C PRO A 77 14.73 -5.44 -6.40
N VAL A 78 13.86 -4.48 -6.07
CA VAL A 78 14.02 -3.57 -4.94
C VAL A 78 12.72 -3.59 -4.14
N VAL A 79 12.77 -4.05 -2.89
CA VAL A 79 11.59 -4.04 -2.02
C VAL A 79 11.56 -2.73 -1.25
N LEU A 80 10.51 -1.95 -1.44
CA LEU A 80 10.28 -0.67 -0.76
C LEU A 80 9.76 -0.91 0.67
N SER A 81 8.60 -1.54 0.82
CA SER A 81 7.99 -1.82 2.13
C SER A 81 6.90 -2.89 1.99
N PRO A 82 6.71 -3.77 2.98
CA PRO A 82 5.58 -4.69 3.06
C PRO A 82 4.33 -4.10 3.75
N ALA A 83 4.40 -2.84 4.20
CA ALA A 83 3.43 -2.20 5.08
C ALA A 83 2.90 -0.86 4.53
N VAL A 84 2.92 -0.65 3.21
CA VAL A 84 2.37 0.58 2.61
C VAL A 84 0.90 0.72 2.98
N CYS A 85 0.49 1.91 3.42
CA CYS A 85 -0.87 2.17 3.88
C CYS A 85 -1.27 3.62 3.59
N GLY A 86 -2.46 4.01 4.04
CA GLY A 86 -2.96 5.37 3.86
C GLY A 86 -3.60 5.61 2.49
N ASP A 87 -3.96 6.86 2.25
CA ASP A 87 -4.76 7.25 1.08
C ASP A 87 -3.98 7.13 -0.23
N VAL A 88 -4.60 6.53 -1.25
CA VAL A 88 -4.03 6.31 -2.57
C VAL A 88 -3.48 7.58 -3.25
N ARG A 89 -3.94 8.78 -2.88
CA ARG A 89 -3.38 10.06 -3.35
C ARG A 89 -1.93 10.26 -2.92
N PHE A 90 -1.62 9.95 -1.66
CA PHE A 90 -0.25 10.10 -1.14
C PHE A 90 0.64 8.95 -1.62
N VAL A 91 0.08 7.73 -1.68
CA VAL A 91 0.78 6.55 -2.19
C VAL A 91 1.16 6.74 -3.66
N SER A 92 0.23 7.20 -4.50
CA SER A 92 0.50 7.46 -5.92
C SER A 92 1.57 8.52 -6.10
N ARG A 93 1.51 9.59 -5.30
CA ARG A 93 2.51 10.67 -5.35
C ARG A 93 3.90 10.16 -4.98
N LEU A 94 4.03 9.36 -3.92
CA LEU A 94 5.30 8.73 -3.55
C LEU A 94 5.85 7.88 -4.70
N TYR A 95 5.02 7.03 -5.30
CA TYR A 95 5.43 6.15 -6.40
C TYR A 95 5.80 6.92 -7.66
N GLY A 96 5.05 7.97 -7.99
CA GLY A 96 5.38 8.90 -9.08
C GLY A 96 6.77 9.51 -8.90
N LEU A 97 7.03 10.09 -7.72
CA LEU A 97 8.33 10.69 -7.40
C LEU A 97 9.47 9.67 -7.46
N LEU A 98 9.26 8.43 -7.00
CA LEU A 98 10.25 7.35 -7.12
C LEU A 98 10.50 6.95 -8.57
N ALA A 99 9.46 6.91 -9.41
CA ALA A 99 9.61 6.64 -10.84
C ALA A 99 10.39 7.75 -11.55
N HIS A 100 10.07 9.03 -11.28
CA HIS A 100 10.83 10.18 -11.77
C HIS A 100 12.29 10.15 -11.29
N PHE A 101 12.52 9.82 -10.02
CA PHE A 101 13.86 9.66 -9.46
C PHE A 101 14.66 8.58 -10.20
N ALA A 102 14.03 7.44 -10.49
CA ALA A 102 14.68 6.31 -11.17
C ALA A 102 14.95 6.59 -12.65
N CYS A 103 14.04 7.28 -13.35
CA CYS A 103 14.12 7.53 -14.79
C CYS A 103 14.94 8.79 -15.14
N SER A 104 15.17 9.69 -14.18
CA SER A 104 15.98 10.88 -14.41
C SER A 104 17.45 10.53 -14.66
N ARG A 105 17.99 11.02 -15.78
CA ARG A 105 19.44 10.93 -16.10
C ARG A 105 20.30 11.85 -15.23
N LYS A 106 19.69 12.89 -14.64
CA LYS A 106 20.36 13.85 -13.76
C LYS A 106 20.10 13.51 -12.30
N GLU A 107 21.00 13.98 -11.45
CA GLU A 107 20.75 13.97 -10.00
C GLU A 107 19.45 14.74 -9.71
N PRO A 108 18.52 14.14 -8.94
CA PRO A 108 17.22 14.73 -8.73
C PRO A 108 17.32 16.00 -7.89
N PRO A 109 16.48 17.00 -8.15
CA PRO A 109 16.43 18.22 -7.34
C PRO A 109 16.21 17.91 -5.85
N PRO A 110 16.84 18.67 -4.93
CA PRO A 110 16.66 18.49 -3.48
C PRO A 110 15.20 18.53 -3.02
N GLU A 111 14.34 19.24 -3.75
CA GLU A 111 12.92 19.37 -3.46
C GLU A 111 12.19 18.02 -3.60
N ILE A 112 12.54 17.22 -4.62
CA ILE A 112 11.98 15.86 -4.81
C ILE A 112 12.36 14.96 -3.64
N VAL A 113 13.64 15.02 -3.23
CA VAL A 113 14.14 14.24 -2.11
C VAL A 113 13.42 14.62 -0.81
N ALA A 114 13.22 15.91 -0.57
CA ALA A 114 12.51 16.39 0.61
C ALA A 114 11.03 15.94 0.62
N GLU A 115 10.37 15.98 -0.53
CA GLU A 115 8.98 15.54 -0.68
C GLU A 115 8.84 14.03 -0.45
N LEU A 116 9.74 13.22 -1.03
CA LEU A 116 9.80 11.78 -0.79
C LEU A 116 9.92 11.47 0.72
N LEU A 117 10.87 12.10 1.40
CA LEU A 117 11.12 11.87 2.84
C LEU A 117 9.95 12.29 3.72
N LYS A 118 9.19 13.31 3.30
CA LYS A 118 7.95 13.71 3.97
C LYS A 118 6.83 12.71 3.76
N LEU A 119 6.62 12.25 2.52
CA LEU A 119 5.52 11.36 2.17
C LEU A 119 5.71 9.94 2.72
N GLY A 120 6.93 9.43 2.80
CA GLY A 120 7.21 8.06 3.23
C GLY A 120 6.46 7.65 4.50
N PRO A 121 6.66 8.35 5.63
CA PRO A 121 5.95 8.05 6.88
C PRO A 121 4.43 8.19 6.79
N GLU A 122 3.90 9.12 5.98
CA GLU A 122 2.45 9.29 5.79
C GLU A 122 1.80 8.06 5.14
N VAL A 123 2.57 7.26 4.42
CA VAL A 123 2.09 6.05 3.72
C VAL A 123 2.69 4.75 4.25
N GLY A 124 3.19 4.75 5.49
CA GLY A 124 3.73 3.53 6.12
C GLY A 124 5.05 3.03 5.55
N VAL A 125 5.83 3.92 4.91
CA VAL A 125 7.19 3.64 4.47
C VAL A 125 8.16 4.33 5.43
N GLU A 126 8.96 3.53 6.12
CA GLU A 126 9.98 4.04 7.02
C GLU A 126 11.03 4.86 6.26
N SER A 127 11.56 5.92 6.89
CA SER A 127 12.56 6.77 6.25
C SER A 127 13.82 6.01 5.85
N TRP A 128 14.21 4.98 6.61
CA TRP A 128 15.37 4.15 6.29
C TRP A 128 15.14 3.28 5.04
N ASP A 129 13.94 2.71 4.88
CA ASP A 129 13.54 1.94 3.70
C ASP A 129 13.54 2.81 2.44
N LEU A 130 13.05 4.04 2.58
CA LEU A 130 13.03 5.01 1.51
C LEU A 130 14.43 5.46 1.09
N CYS A 131 15.28 5.85 2.05
CA CYS A 131 16.67 6.22 1.78
C CYS A 131 17.44 5.07 1.11
N ARG A 132 17.26 3.84 1.60
CA ARG A 132 17.86 2.64 1.00
C ARG A 132 17.38 2.43 -0.44
N THR A 133 16.08 2.58 -0.69
CA THR A 133 15.50 2.46 -2.02
C THR A 133 16.09 3.49 -2.97
N MET A 134 16.14 4.77 -2.56
CA MET A 134 16.70 5.86 -3.37
C MET A 134 18.18 5.64 -3.68
N GLN A 135 18.97 5.15 -2.72
CA GLN A 135 20.36 4.79 -2.95
C GLN A 135 20.48 3.72 -4.05
N VAL A 136 19.71 2.64 -3.94
CA VAL A 136 19.73 1.53 -4.91
C VAL A 136 19.28 1.99 -6.30
N LEU A 137 18.25 2.82 -6.39
CA LEU A 137 17.80 3.43 -7.65
C LEU A 137 18.88 4.36 -8.25
N GLY A 138 19.62 5.08 -7.40
CA GLY A 138 20.73 5.93 -7.82
C GLY A 138 21.92 5.14 -8.38
N GLU A 139 22.29 4.03 -7.74
CA GLU A 139 23.36 3.13 -8.22
C GLU A 139 22.98 2.48 -9.56
N ALA A 140 21.73 2.04 -9.70
CA ALA A 140 21.24 1.43 -10.94
C ALA A 140 21.34 2.37 -12.14
N ARG A 141 21.11 3.68 -11.92
CA ARG A 141 21.30 4.74 -12.94
C ARG A 141 22.74 4.85 -13.41
N THR A 142 23.71 4.78 -12.50
CA THR A 142 25.13 5.03 -12.83
C THR A 142 25.83 3.82 -13.43
N GLU A 143 25.41 2.63 -13.03
CA GLU A 143 26.12 1.39 -13.38
C GLU A 143 25.54 0.67 -14.61
N GLY A 144 24.49 1.22 -15.24
CA GLY A 144 23.92 0.68 -16.48
C GLY A 144 23.31 -0.72 -16.31
N TRP A 145 22.78 -1.03 -15.13
CA TRP A 145 22.12 -2.31 -14.86
C TRP A 145 20.83 -2.46 -15.68
N GLY A 146 20.39 -3.70 -15.88
CA GLY A 146 19.08 -4.00 -16.45
C GLY A 146 17.92 -3.37 -15.68
N ALA A 147 16.71 -3.44 -16.23
CA ALA A 147 15.52 -2.79 -15.69
C ALA A 147 15.30 -3.09 -14.20
N THR A 148 14.94 -2.06 -13.42
CA THR A 148 14.63 -2.22 -11.99
C THR A 148 13.17 -2.58 -11.80
N CYS A 149 12.88 -3.51 -10.89
CA CYS A 149 11.53 -3.85 -10.45
C CYS A 149 11.35 -3.42 -8.99
N LEU A 150 10.67 -2.30 -8.78
CA LEU A 150 10.30 -1.82 -7.46
C LEU A 150 9.06 -2.57 -6.96
N LEU A 151 9.15 -3.15 -5.76
CA LEU A 151 8.13 -4.00 -5.17
C LEU A 151 7.68 -3.40 -3.84
N ALA A 152 6.38 -3.25 -3.67
CA ALA A 152 5.77 -2.81 -2.43
C ALA A 152 4.52 -3.63 -2.13
N GLY A 153 4.25 -3.85 -0.85
CA GLY A 153 3.08 -4.54 -0.36
C GLY A 153 2.44 -3.71 0.75
N GLY A 154 1.14 -3.89 0.95
CA GLY A 154 0.40 -3.02 1.83
C GLY A 154 -1.09 -3.08 1.58
N GLU A 155 -1.81 -2.21 2.26
CA GLU A 155 -3.27 -2.09 2.22
C GLU A 155 -3.66 -0.62 2.15
N PRO A 156 -3.46 0.06 0.99
CA PRO A 156 -3.84 1.45 0.84
C PRO A 156 -5.37 1.60 0.94
N THR A 157 -5.83 2.82 1.17
CA THR A 157 -7.25 3.17 1.29
C THR A 157 -7.65 4.21 0.25
N VAL A 158 -8.94 4.24 -0.09
CA VAL A 158 -9.51 5.21 -1.01
C VAL A 158 -10.68 5.92 -0.32
N GLU A 159 -10.75 7.23 -0.48
CA GLU A 159 -11.86 8.02 0.01
C GLU A 159 -13.02 7.95 -0.99
N LEU A 160 -14.14 7.36 -0.58
CA LEU A 160 -15.34 7.26 -1.41
C LEU A 160 -16.10 8.60 -1.38
N ARG A 161 -16.25 9.21 -2.56
CA ARG A 161 -16.95 10.48 -2.78
C ARG A 161 -18.04 10.35 -3.84
N GLY A 162 -17.84 9.48 -4.82
CA GLY A 162 -18.75 9.27 -5.94
C GLY A 162 -19.66 8.04 -5.80
N LYS A 163 -20.29 7.69 -6.92
CA LYS A 163 -21.18 6.51 -7.06
C LYS A 163 -20.67 5.50 -8.10
N GLY A 164 -19.45 5.71 -8.59
CA GLY A 164 -18.79 4.83 -9.53
C GLY A 164 -18.42 3.48 -8.94
N ARG A 165 -17.82 2.65 -9.78
CA ARG A 165 -17.36 1.32 -9.40
C ARG A 165 -15.83 1.26 -9.57
N GLY A 166 -15.16 0.68 -8.59
CA GLY A 166 -13.69 0.59 -8.59
C GLY A 166 -13.17 0.12 -7.25
N GLY A 167 -11.85 0.10 -7.12
CA GLY A 167 -11.18 -0.25 -5.88
C GLY A 167 -9.88 0.53 -5.70
N ARG A 168 -9.18 0.19 -4.61
CA ARG A 168 -8.02 0.93 -4.12
C ARG A 168 -6.82 0.70 -5.04
N ASN A 169 -6.67 -0.51 -5.57
CA ASN A 169 -5.59 -0.84 -6.50
C ASN A 169 -5.82 -0.23 -7.88
N GLN A 170 -7.06 -0.23 -8.37
CA GLN A 170 -7.44 0.40 -9.64
C GLN A 170 -7.29 1.93 -9.56
N GLU A 171 -7.80 2.57 -8.50
CA GLU A 171 -7.62 4.01 -8.34
C GLU A 171 -6.14 4.39 -8.14
N LEU A 172 -5.37 3.57 -7.41
CA LEU A 172 -3.93 3.75 -7.27
C LEU A 172 -3.23 3.68 -8.63
N ALA A 173 -3.53 2.69 -9.46
CA ALA A 173 -2.98 2.58 -10.80
C ALA A 173 -3.32 3.81 -11.64
N MET A 174 -4.58 4.23 -11.68
CA MET A 174 -4.99 5.42 -12.42
C MET A 174 -4.23 6.69 -11.99
N ARG A 175 -4.06 6.89 -10.67
CA ARG A 175 -3.32 8.03 -10.13
C ARG A 175 -1.82 7.95 -10.42
N VAL A 176 -1.23 6.75 -10.35
CA VAL A 176 0.19 6.57 -10.73
C VAL A 176 0.37 6.87 -12.21
N GLY A 177 -0.51 6.40 -13.10
CA GLY A 177 -0.44 6.70 -14.54
C GLY A 177 -0.41 8.21 -14.82
N LEU A 178 -1.16 9.01 -14.05
CA LEU A 178 -1.09 10.47 -14.12
C LEU A 178 0.28 11.04 -13.71
N GLU A 179 0.91 10.48 -12.67
CA GLU A 179 2.27 10.89 -12.25
C GLU A 179 3.35 10.46 -13.26
N LEU A 180 3.10 9.42 -14.07
CA LEU A 180 4.04 8.90 -15.07
C LEU A 180 3.96 9.60 -16.43
N ARG A 181 2.99 10.49 -16.66
CA ARG A 181 2.66 11.09 -17.98
C ARG A 181 3.86 11.67 -18.73
N ASP A 182 4.81 12.27 -18.01
CA ASP A 182 5.97 12.95 -18.62
C ASP A 182 7.22 12.06 -18.70
N LEU A 183 7.09 10.76 -18.43
CA LEU A 183 8.16 9.78 -18.55
C LEU A 183 8.11 9.07 -19.90
N GLU A 184 9.23 8.47 -20.30
CA GLU A 184 9.28 7.66 -21.52
C GLU A 184 8.25 6.51 -21.43
N LEU A 185 7.75 6.03 -22.57
CA LEU A 185 6.88 4.87 -22.64
C LEU A 185 7.69 3.56 -22.59
N PRO A 186 7.10 2.43 -22.18
CA PRO A 186 7.75 1.13 -22.25
C PRO A 186 8.27 0.82 -23.68
N PRO A 187 9.42 0.11 -23.81
CA PRO A 187 10.20 -0.55 -22.76
C PRO A 187 11.20 0.37 -22.05
N SER A 188 11.38 1.62 -22.48
CA SER A 188 12.31 2.56 -21.85
C SER A 188 11.71 3.25 -20.62
N GLY A 189 10.39 3.21 -20.52
CA GLY A 189 9.57 3.77 -19.47
C GLY A 189 9.18 2.83 -18.34
N PRO A 190 8.69 3.37 -17.22
CA PRO A 190 8.10 2.58 -16.16
C PRO A 190 6.72 2.03 -16.54
N VAL A 191 6.44 0.83 -16.06
CA VAL A 191 5.09 0.24 -16.01
C VAL A 191 4.73 0.07 -14.54
N PHE A 192 3.49 0.39 -14.18
CA PHE A 192 2.96 0.21 -12.84
C PHE A 192 1.83 -0.81 -12.83
N LEU A 193 1.87 -1.75 -11.89
CA LEU A 193 0.82 -2.72 -11.63
C LEU A 193 0.50 -2.72 -10.14
N SER A 194 -0.79 -2.70 -9.82
CA SER A 194 -1.29 -2.82 -8.46
C SER A 194 -2.46 -3.81 -8.45
N GLY A 195 -2.49 -4.71 -7.47
CA GLY A 195 -3.59 -5.67 -7.33
C GLY A 195 -3.66 -6.38 -5.98
N GLY A 196 -4.89 -6.71 -5.60
CA GLY A 196 -5.24 -7.49 -4.41
C GLY A 196 -4.85 -8.95 -4.55
N THR A 197 -4.22 -9.49 -3.51
CA THR A 197 -3.77 -10.90 -3.50
C THR A 197 -4.91 -11.91 -3.36
N ASP A 198 -6.09 -11.44 -2.96
CA ASP A 198 -7.36 -12.18 -2.93
C ASP A 198 -8.06 -12.24 -4.31
N GLY A 199 -7.50 -11.55 -5.32
CA GLY A 199 -8.03 -11.50 -6.68
C GLY A 199 -9.18 -10.51 -6.87
N GLN A 200 -9.47 -9.64 -5.90
CA GLN A 200 -10.54 -8.65 -5.98
C GLN A 200 -10.07 -7.26 -5.57
N ASP A 201 -10.66 -6.23 -6.17
CA ASP A 201 -10.41 -4.84 -5.81
C ASP A 201 -11.72 -4.05 -5.80
N GLY A 202 -12.19 -3.74 -4.60
CA GLY A 202 -13.51 -3.15 -4.39
C GLY A 202 -14.64 -4.11 -4.83
N PRO A 203 -15.85 -3.62 -5.13
CA PRO A 203 -16.96 -4.44 -5.59
C PRO A 203 -16.83 -4.78 -7.09
N THR A 204 -15.66 -5.26 -7.54
CA THR A 204 -15.35 -5.59 -8.94
C THR A 204 -14.91 -7.04 -9.10
N ASP A 205 -14.85 -7.53 -10.33
CA ASP A 205 -14.27 -8.83 -10.68
C ASP A 205 -12.78 -8.73 -11.08
N ALA A 206 -12.20 -7.52 -11.00
CA ALA A 206 -10.79 -7.26 -11.23
C ALA A 206 -10.01 -7.31 -9.92
N ALA A 207 -8.77 -7.82 -9.97
CA ALA A 207 -7.85 -7.75 -8.84
C ALA A 207 -7.21 -6.36 -8.68
N GLY A 208 -7.25 -5.52 -9.71
CA GLY A 208 -6.49 -4.28 -9.78
C GLY A 208 -6.34 -3.80 -11.21
N ALA A 209 -5.27 -3.06 -11.50
CA ALA A 209 -4.99 -2.54 -12.84
C ALA A 209 -3.48 -2.39 -13.12
N ILE A 210 -3.16 -2.24 -14.41
CA ILE A 210 -1.83 -1.95 -14.95
C ILE A 210 -1.90 -0.63 -15.74
N THR A 211 -0.84 0.15 -15.70
CA THR A 211 -0.73 1.43 -16.40
C THR A 211 0.73 1.75 -16.74
N ASP A 212 0.93 2.69 -17.64
CA ASP A 212 2.20 3.39 -17.85
C ASP A 212 1.95 4.89 -18.09
N GLY A 213 2.95 5.61 -18.60
CA GLY A 213 2.86 7.05 -18.91
C GLY A 213 1.89 7.40 -20.05
N GLY A 214 1.41 6.43 -20.84
CA GLY A 214 0.50 6.63 -21.97
C GLY A 214 -0.97 6.80 -21.57
N LEU A 215 -1.33 6.41 -20.35
CA LEU A 215 -2.72 6.34 -19.86
C LEU A 215 -3.54 7.60 -20.15
N TYR A 216 -2.96 8.78 -19.89
CA TYR A 216 -3.68 10.04 -20.05
C TYR A 216 -3.99 10.33 -21.52
N ASP A 217 -3.00 10.18 -22.40
CA ASP A 217 -3.14 10.52 -23.81
C ASP A 217 -4.05 9.51 -24.52
N GLU A 218 -3.98 8.23 -24.13
CA GLU A 218 -4.89 7.18 -24.60
C GLU A 218 -6.34 7.46 -24.17
N ALA A 219 -6.55 7.81 -22.90
CA ALA A 219 -7.87 8.19 -22.40
C ALA A 219 -8.46 9.38 -23.16
N GLN A 220 -7.64 10.42 -23.41
CA GLN A 220 -8.08 11.56 -24.22
C GLN A 220 -8.43 11.16 -25.65
N ALA A 221 -7.65 10.30 -26.30
CA ALA A 221 -7.92 9.81 -27.66
C ALA A 221 -9.26 9.04 -27.74
N GLN A 222 -9.67 8.39 -26.66
CA GLN A 222 -10.94 7.68 -26.53
C GLN A 222 -12.10 8.56 -26.02
N GLY A 223 -11.85 9.85 -25.74
CA GLY A 223 -12.85 10.76 -25.17
C GLY A 223 -13.21 10.47 -23.71
N LEU A 224 -12.36 9.75 -22.98
CA LEU A 224 -12.52 9.46 -21.56
C LEU A 224 -11.95 10.61 -20.71
N ASP A 225 -12.67 10.96 -19.64
CA ASP A 225 -12.21 11.93 -18.64
C ASP A 225 -11.73 11.20 -17.38
N ILE A 226 -10.41 11.11 -17.25
CA ILE A 226 -9.75 10.47 -16.10
C ILE A 226 -10.03 11.21 -14.78
N ASN A 227 -10.11 12.54 -14.80
CA ASN A 227 -10.38 13.32 -13.59
C ASN A 227 -11.81 13.12 -13.11
N ASN A 228 -12.77 13.10 -14.03
CA ASN A 228 -14.15 12.78 -13.70
C ASN A 228 -14.29 11.34 -13.14
N SER A 229 -13.55 10.38 -13.72
CA SER A 229 -13.52 9.00 -13.24
C SER A 229 -12.97 8.90 -11.81
N LEU A 230 -11.89 9.64 -11.48
CA LEU A 230 -11.36 9.72 -10.12
C LEU A 230 -12.32 10.39 -9.14
N ILE A 231 -12.96 11.50 -9.53
CA ILE A 231 -13.94 12.21 -8.70
C ILE A 231 -15.14 11.31 -8.38
N ASN A 232 -15.58 10.50 -9.34
CA ASN A 232 -16.71 9.60 -9.17
C ASN A 232 -16.33 8.23 -8.57
N ASN A 233 -15.06 7.97 -8.27
CA ASN A 233 -14.54 6.65 -7.88
C ASN A 233 -14.93 5.53 -8.88
N ASP A 234 -14.82 5.80 -10.18
CA ASP A 234 -15.26 4.92 -11.27
C ASP A 234 -14.09 4.31 -12.07
N SER A 235 -13.03 3.90 -11.37
CA SER A 235 -11.80 3.39 -11.99
C SER A 235 -12.01 2.08 -12.78
N TYR A 236 -12.97 1.25 -12.37
CA TYR A 236 -13.26 -0.01 -13.06
C TYR A 236 -13.80 0.22 -14.47
N THR A 237 -14.80 1.08 -14.59
CA THR A 237 -15.41 1.41 -15.88
C THR A 237 -14.38 2.04 -16.82
N PHE A 238 -13.52 2.90 -16.28
CA PHE A 238 -12.43 3.51 -17.04
C PHE A 238 -11.48 2.46 -17.65
N PHE A 239 -10.96 1.52 -16.84
CA PHE A 239 -10.02 0.52 -17.35
C PHE A 239 -10.67 -0.50 -18.29
N LEU A 240 -11.98 -0.78 -18.15
CA LEU A 240 -12.69 -1.65 -19.10
C LEU A 240 -12.76 -1.07 -20.51
N VAL A 241 -12.94 0.25 -20.62
CA VAL A 241 -13.02 0.93 -21.93
C VAL A 241 -11.62 1.19 -22.48
N SER A 242 -10.68 1.62 -21.63
CA SER A 242 -9.31 1.97 -22.04
C SER A 242 -8.47 0.79 -22.54
N LEU A 243 -8.81 -0.45 -22.16
CA LEU A 243 -8.10 -1.67 -22.57
C LEU A 243 -8.64 -2.30 -23.88
N LEU A 244 -9.64 -1.67 -24.53
CA LEU A 244 -10.23 -2.10 -25.82
C LEU A 244 -9.78 -1.21 -26.97
#